data_AF-A0A955G625-F1
#
_entry.id   AF-A0A955G625-F1
#
_cell.length_a   1.000
_cell.length_b   1.000
_cell.length_c   1.000
_cell.angle_alpha   90.00
_cell.angle_beta   90.00
_cell.angle_gamma   90.00
#
_symmetry.space_group_name_H-M   'P 1'
#
loop_
_entity.id
_entity.type
_entity.pdbx_description
1 polymer ?
#
loop_
_entity_poly.entity_id
_entity_poly.type
_entity_poly.pdbx_seq_one_letter_code
_entity_poly.pdbx_strand_id
1 'polypeptide(L)'
;MQPEQTSTKPLGQFGQDFTQLARDGKLDPVIGRDEEIRRCMQVLSRRSKNNPVLIGEPGVGKTAIVEGLAQRIIKGDVPQSLKGKRIIGLEISSLLAGAGFRGQFEERLQSVLKEIEAAAGEIILFIDEVHTLVGAGKADGAIDAANMLKPMMARGKLHLIGATTLNEYRQYVEKDSALERRLQPVYVGEPDFDDTVAILRGLQEKYEVHHGVKILDDAIIAAARLSDRYITERFLPDKAVDLIDEATSALKMQLDSKPIELDRLNRKIMQLQIEHTALKKDKSVSAKARKLEIERETSGLKTKTGELEAKWQKEKDIIDKLNAENE
;
A
#
# COMPACT_ATOMS: atom_id res chain seq x y z
N MET A 1 34.45 14.70 -26.07
CA MET A 1 33.71 14.96 -24.82
C MET A 1 32.83 13.76 -24.57
N GLN A 2 33.16 12.94 -23.58
CA GLN A 2 32.28 11.85 -23.15
C GLN A 2 31.06 12.47 -22.47
N PRO A 3 29.85 11.91 -22.65
CA PRO A 3 28.66 12.45 -22.02
C PRO A 3 28.77 12.29 -20.50
N GLU A 4 28.58 13.40 -19.80
CA GLU A 4 28.41 13.47 -18.35
C GLU A 4 27.27 12.53 -17.96
N GLN A 5 27.60 11.36 -17.42
CA GLN A 5 26.64 10.58 -16.65
C GLN A 5 26.32 11.45 -15.44
N THR A 6 25.16 12.10 -15.44
CA THR A 6 24.58 12.67 -14.21
C THR A 6 24.55 11.53 -13.20
N SER A 7 25.50 11.53 -12.26
CA SER A 7 25.63 10.50 -11.25
C SER A 7 24.38 10.57 -10.37
N THR A 8 23.40 9.72 -10.66
CA THR A 8 22.22 9.57 -9.82
C THR A 8 22.71 9.23 -8.42
N LYS A 9 22.42 10.10 -7.45
CA LYS A 9 22.88 9.90 -6.08
C LYS A 9 22.33 8.55 -5.54
N PRO A 10 23.14 7.72 -4.86
CA PRO A 10 22.70 6.42 -4.35
C PRO A 10 21.38 6.43 -3.59
N LEU A 11 21.14 7.45 -2.75
CA LEU A 11 19.87 7.59 -2.02
C LEU A 11 18.64 7.78 -2.92
N GLY A 12 18.81 8.40 -4.10
CA GLY A 12 17.72 8.54 -5.08
C GLY A 12 17.49 7.28 -5.91
N GLN A 13 18.45 6.37 -5.96
CA GLN A 13 18.34 5.10 -6.68
C GLN A 13 17.78 3.98 -5.81
N PHE A 14 18.14 3.96 -4.52
CA PHE A 14 17.81 2.86 -3.60
C PHE A 14 16.87 3.26 -2.48
N GLY A 15 16.39 4.51 -2.47
CA GLY A 15 15.53 5.01 -1.41
C GLY A 15 14.44 5.95 -1.89
N GLN A 16 13.44 6.10 -1.03
CA GLN A 16 12.27 6.94 -1.24
C GLN A 16 12.29 8.11 -0.27
N ASP A 17 12.15 9.33 -0.78
CA ASP A 17 12.12 10.53 0.06
C ASP A 17 10.70 10.84 0.54
N PHE A 18 10.37 10.38 1.75
CA PHE A 18 9.08 10.64 2.40
C PHE A 18 8.83 12.13 2.63
N THR A 19 9.87 12.91 2.91
CA THR A 19 9.73 14.37 3.06
C THR A 19 9.41 15.07 1.75
N GLN A 20 9.93 14.58 0.63
CA GLN A 20 9.57 15.07 -0.69
C GLN A 20 8.14 14.66 -1.06
N LEU A 21 7.74 13.41 -0.80
CA LEU A 21 6.36 12.96 -1.02
C LEU A 21 5.37 13.78 -0.19
N ALA A 22 5.72 14.10 1.06
CA ALA A 22 4.90 14.96 1.92
C ALA A 22 4.78 16.38 1.33
N ARG A 23 5.87 16.95 0.81
CA ARG A 23 5.88 18.27 0.16
C ARG A 23 5.04 18.28 -1.11
N ASP A 24 5.06 17.19 -1.86
CA ASP A 24 4.30 17.02 -3.10
C ASP A 24 2.81 16.67 -2.85
N GLY A 25 2.39 16.50 -1.60
CA GLY A 25 1.02 16.10 -1.25
C GLY A 25 0.66 14.66 -1.66
N LYS A 26 1.65 13.82 -1.92
CA LYS A 26 1.47 12.44 -2.41
C LYS A 26 1.23 11.42 -1.29
N LEU A 27 1.61 11.75 -0.06
CA LEU A 27 1.37 10.87 1.10
C LEU A 27 -0.11 10.84 1.48
N ASP A 28 -0.55 9.73 2.06
CA ASP A 28 -1.88 9.62 2.66
C ASP A 28 -1.97 10.50 3.92
N PRO A 29 -3.17 11.05 4.22
CA PRO A 29 -3.37 11.70 5.50
C PRO A 29 -3.13 10.68 6.61
N VAL A 30 -2.41 11.09 7.65
CA VAL A 30 -2.19 10.25 8.82
C VAL A 30 -3.20 10.65 9.88
N ILE A 31 -4.10 9.72 10.20
CA ILE A 31 -5.17 9.90 11.19
C ILE A 31 -4.75 9.20 12.48
N GLY A 32 -4.79 9.94 13.59
CA GLY A 32 -4.29 9.46 14.87
C GLY A 32 -2.76 9.35 14.90
N ARG A 33 -2.24 8.39 15.68
CA ARG A 33 -0.80 8.14 15.87
C ARG A 33 0.02 9.30 16.43
N ASP A 34 -0.64 10.29 17.03
CA ASP A 34 0.01 11.49 17.56
C ASP A 34 1.02 11.17 18.67
N GLU A 35 0.71 10.18 19.51
CA GLU A 35 1.56 9.78 20.61
C GLU A 35 2.84 9.09 20.12
N GLU A 36 2.71 8.18 19.15
CA GLU A 36 3.84 7.46 18.55
C GLU A 36 4.72 8.41 17.75
N ILE A 37 4.14 9.32 16.95
CA ILE A 37 4.90 10.36 16.23
C ILE A 37 5.64 11.25 17.22
N ARG A 38 4.97 11.72 18.29
CA ARG A 38 5.60 12.53 19.35
C ARG A 38 6.71 11.78 20.05
N ARG A 39 6.51 10.48 20.32
CA ARG A 39 7.52 9.61 20.92
C ARG A 39 8.73 9.46 20.00
N CYS A 40 8.53 9.23 18.70
CA CYS A 40 9.62 9.19 17.71
C CYS A 40 10.41 10.50 17.68
N MET A 41 9.74 11.66 17.66
CA MET A 41 10.41 12.98 17.72
C MET A 41 11.24 13.13 18.99
N GLN A 42 10.67 12.73 20.13
CA GLN A 42 11.36 12.78 21.43
C GLN A 42 12.63 11.92 21.39
N VAL A 43 12.54 10.69 20.87
CA VAL A 43 13.67 9.77 20.77
C VAL A 43 14.75 10.32 19.85
N LEU A 44 14.39 10.76 18.64
CA LEU A 44 15.34 11.33 17.66
C LEU A 44 16.10 12.55 18.21
N SER A 45 15.50 13.28 19.14
CA SER A 45 16.09 14.47 19.77
C SER A 45 17.00 14.15 20.97
N ARG A 46 17.14 12.88 21.38
CA ARG A 46 17.99 12.48 22.51
C ARG A 46 19.48 12.55 22.13
N ARG A 47 20.32 12.72 23.15
CA ARG A 47 21.79 12.61 23.01
C ARG A 47 22.27 11.16 22.85
N SER A 48 21.54 10.20 23.42
CA SER A 48 21.87 8.77 23.40
C SER A 48 20.59 7.95 23.29
N LYS A 49 20.67 6.74 22.70
CA LYS A 49 19.49 5.94 22.33
C LYS A 49 18.51 6.77 21.50
N ASN A 50 19.04 7.40 20.46
CA ASN A 50 18.36 8.40 19.63
C ASN A 50 17.83 7.86 18.31
N ASN A 51 17.77 6.54 18.16
CA ASN A 51 17.23 5.87 16.99
C ASN A 51 15.96 5.13 17.42
N PRO A 52 14.76 5.62 17.12
CA PRO A 52 13.54 4.90 17.45
C PRO A 52 13.40 3.62 16.62
N VAL A 53 12.85 2.57 17.23
CA VAL A 53 12.43 1.36 16.55
C VAL A 53 10.95 1.16 16.80
N LEU A 54 10.15 1.30 15.75
CA LEU A 54 8.72 1.04 15.74
C LEU A 54 8.50 -0.47 15.83
N ILE A 55 7.95 -0.93 16.96
CA ILE A 55 7.70 -2.34 17.22
C ILE A 55 6.19 -2.57 17.25
N GLY A 56 5.71 -3.35 16.29
CA GLY A 56 4.30 -3.70 16.17
C GLY A 56 4.12 -4.76 15.10
N GLU A 57 2.95 -5.38 15.07
CA GLU A 57 2.63 -6.41 14.08
C GLU A 57 2.55 -5.80 12.66
N PRO A 58 2.63 -6.62 11.59
CA PRO A 58 2.39 -6.14 10.23
C PRO A 58 0.98 -5.55 10.10
N GLY A 59 0.84 -4.49 9.31
CA GLY A 59 -0.45 -3.86 9.04
C GLY A 59 -0.93 -2.82 10.07
N VAL A 60 -0.30 -2.68 11.24
CA VAL A 60 -0.75 -1.69 12.25
C VAL A 60 -0.44 -0.22 11.89
N GLY A 61 0.21 0.06 10.76
CA GLY A 61 0.53 1.42 10.32
C GLY A 61 1.87 1.98 10.83
N LYS A 62 2.91 1.14 10.93
CA LYS A 62 4.27 1.59 11.29
C LYS A 62 4.82 2.62 10.29
N THR A 63 4.64 2.38 8.99
CA THR A 63 5.05 3.32 7.93
C THR A 63 4.26 4.63 7.98
N ALA A 64 2.96 4.58 8.32
CA ALA A 64 2.14 5.78 8.49
C ALA A 64 2.68 6.73 9.59
N ILE A 65 3.31 6.21 10.65
CA ILE A 65 3.98 7.05 11.66
C ILE A 65 5.15 7.83 11.04
N VAL A 66 5.90 7.20 10.14
CA VAL A 66 7.04 7.82 9.46
C VAL A 66 6.58 8.87 8.45
N GLU A 67 5.51 8.58 7.71
CA GLU A 67 4.83 9.52 6.82
C GLU A 67 4.29 10.73 7.59
N GLY A 68 3.65 10.49 8.74
CA GLY A 68 3.13 11.55 9.60
C GLY A 68 4.24 12.42 10.17
N LEU A 69 5.37 11.81 10.54
CA LEU A 69 6.56 12.56 10.94
C LEU A 69 7.10 13.41 9.78
N ALA A 70 7.17 12.87 8.56
CA ALA A 70 7.60 13.62 7.38
C ALA A 70 6.68 14.82 7.12
N GLN A 71 5.36 14.63 7.20
CA GLN A 71 4.37 15.71 7.07
C GLN A 71 4.58 16.79 8.15
N ARG A 72 4.84 16.42 9.40
CA ARG A 72 5.11 17.39 10.48
C ARG A 72 6.41 18.16 10.26
N ILE A 73 7.46 17.51 9.77
CA ILE A 73 8.72 18.19 9.43
C ILE A 73 8.47 19.26 8.36
N ILE A 74 7.71 18.93 7.30
CA ILE A 74 7.37 19.89 6.24
C ILE A 74 6.50 21.04 6.76
N LYS A 75 5.53 20.75 7.63
CA LYS A 75 4.69 21.78 8.28
C LYS A 75 5.45 22.62 9.33
N GLY A 76 6.65 22.20 9.72
CA GLY A 76 7.44 22.84 10.77
C GLY A 76 6.94 22.57 12.20
N ASP A 77 6.00 21.63 12.37
CA ASP A 77 5.48 21.16 13.66
C ASP A 77 6.41 20.10 14.28
N VAL A 78 7.68 20.48 14.43
CA VAL A 78 8.72 19.62 15.01
C VAL A 78 9.70 20.46 15.85
N PRO A 79 10.40 19.85 16.82
CA PRO A 79 11.50 20.49 17.52
C PRO A 79 12.56 21.05 16.55
N GLN A 80 13.27 22.11 16.97
CA GLN A 80 14.32 22.75 16.17
C GLN A 80 15.39 21.78 15.69
N SER A 81 15.70 20.76 16.50
CA SER A 81 16.62 19.68 16.14
C SER A 81 16.21 18.88 14.92
N LEU A 82 14.92 18.83 14.56
CA LEU A 82 14.37 18.05 13.46
C LEU A 82 13.91 18.92 12.27
N LYS A 83 13.90 20.25 12.42
CA LYS A 83 13.51 21.15 11.33
C LYS A 83 14.45 21.02 10.14
N GLY A 84 13.87 20.97 8.95
CA GLY A 84 14.61 20.87 7.69
C GLY A 84 15.27 19.52 7.43
N LYS A 85 15.15 18.53 8.33
CA LYS A 85 15.65 17.18 8.07
C LYS A 85 14.84 16.49 6.99
N ARG A 86 15.46 15.54 6.30
CA ARG A 86 14.83 14.68 5.30
C ARG A 86 14.67 13.27 5.85
N ILE A 87 13.55 12.62 5.54
CA ILE A 87 13.34 11.21 5.88
C ILE A 87 13.43 10.40 4.59
N ILE A 88 14.41 9.51 4.52
CA ILE A 88 14.64 8.64 3.36
C ILE A 88 14.42 7.19 3.77
N GLY A 89 13.43 6.53 3.17
CA GLY A 89 13.23 5.08 3.29
C GLY A 89 14.22 4.33 2.44
N LEU A 90 14.88 3.33 3.01
CA LEU A 90 15.76 2.43 2.27
C LEU A 90 15.01 1.15 1.89
N GLU A 91 14.95 0.86 0.59
CA GLU A 91 14.35 -0.37 0.10
C GLU A 91 15.42 -1.46 -0.01
N ILE A 92 15.39 -2.43 0.90
CA ILE A 92 16.38 -3.52 0.92
C ILE A 92 16.31 -4.35 -0.36
N SER A 93 15.10 -4.59 -0.88
CA SER A 93 14.86 -5.29 -2.15
C SER A 93 15.57 -4.61 -3.32
N SER A 94 15.57 -3.28 -3.37
CA SER A 94 16.22 -2.49 -4.42
C SER A 94 17.75 -2.57 -4.36
N LEU A 95 18.32 -2.72 -3.16
CA LEU A 95 19.74 -3.00 -2.98
C LEU A 95 20.13 -4.41 -3.44
N LEU A 96 19.24 -5.39 -3.28
CA LEU A 96 19.44 -6.79 -3.70
C LEU A 96 19.17 -7.02 -5.19
N ALA A 97 18.33 -6.19 -5.83
CA ALA A 97 17.95 -6.32 -7.23
C ALA A 97 19.17 -6.24 -8.17
N GLY A 98 19.40 -7.30 -8.95
CA GLY A 98 20.56 -7.39 -9.86
C GLY A 98 21.91 -7.51 -9.14
N ALA A 99 21.93 -7.70 -7.82
CA ALA A 99 23.14 -8.02 -7.08
C ALA A 99 23.37 -9.54 -7.12
N GLY A 100 24.05 -10.03 -8.16
CA GLY A 100 24.36 -11.47 -8.30
C GLY A 100 25.35 -11.98 -7.24
N PHE A 101 26.00 -11.07 -6.50
CA PHE A 101 27.02 -11.37 -5.51
C PHE A 101 26.85 -10.50 -4.26
N ARG A 102 27.04 -11.08 -3.07
CA ARG A 102 26.99 -10.41 -1.75
C ARG A 102 27.79 -9.09 -1.69
N GLY A 103 28.97 -9.05 -2.31
CA GLY A 103 29.82 -7.86 -2.32
C GLY A 103 29.18 -6.64 -2.99
N GLN A 104 28.32 -6.83 -3.99
CA GLN A 104 27.63 -5.74 -4.67
C GLN A 104 26.58 -5.08 -3.77
N PHE A 105 25.89 -5.86 -2.95
CA PHE A 105 24.98 -5.31 -1.94
C PHE A 105 25.75 -4.48 -0.91
N GLU A 106 26.85 -5.02 -0.38
CA GLU A 106 27.67 -4.32 0.62
C GLU A 106 28.21 -3.00 0.04
N GLU A 107 28.68 -3.00 -1.22
CA GLU A 107 29.14 -1.79 -1.90
C GLU A 107 28.02 -0.75 -2.08
N ARG A 108 26.82 -1.18 -2.50
CA ARG A 108 25.65 -0.30 -2.64
C ARG A 108 25.23 0.29 -1.29
N LEU A 109 25.13 -0.53 -0.25
CA LEU A 109 24.82 -0.07 1.11
C LEU A 109 25.91 0.90 1.60
N GLN A 110 27.18 0.61 1.34
CA GLN A 110 28.28 1.51 1.70
C GLN A 110 28.16 2.86 1.00
N SER A 111 27.76 2.88 -0.27
CA SER A 111 27.55 4.12 -1.03
C SER A 111 26.43 4.98 -0.43
N VAL A 112 25.32 4.35 -0.05
CA VAL A 112 24.19 4.99 0.65
C VAL A 112 24.64 5.57 1.98
N LEU A 113 25.37 4.80 2.79
CA LEU A 113 25.87 5.25 4.09
C LEU A 113 26.87 6.41 3.97
N LYS A 114 27.75 6.41 2.96
CA LYS A 114 28.66 7.53 2.68
C LYS A 114 27.89 8.81 2.33
N GLU A 115 26.82 8.71 1.56
CA GLU A 115 25.98 9.86 1.23
C GLU A 115 25.30 10.44 2.48
N ILE A 116 24.77 9.57 3.36
CA ILE A 116 24.19 9.99 4.64
C ILE A 116 25.23 10.66 5.54
N GLU A 117 26.45 10.12 5.60
CA GLU A 117 27.55 10.72 6.35
C GLU A 117 27.92 12.11 5.82
N ALA A 118 27.96 12.27 4.50
CA ALA A 118 28.23 13.55 3.83
C ALA A 118 27.11 14.58 4.05
N ALA A 119 25.87 14.14 4.23
CA ALA A 119 24.74 15.01 4.56
C ALA A 119 24.76 15.55 6.00
N ALA A 120 25.81 15.27 6.78
CA ALA A 120 26.10 15.91 8.08
C ALA A 120 24.92 15.93 9.07
N GLY A 121 24.10 14.87 9.07
CA GLY A 121 22.95 14.73 9.97
C GLY A 121 21.66 15.37 9.48
N GLU A 122 21.58 15.88 8.25
CA GLU A 122 20.33 16.36 7.64
C GLU A 122 19.37 15.21 7.29
N ILE A 123 19.87 13.98 7.18
CA ILE A 123 19.10 12.81 6.78
C ILE A 123 18.78 11.92 7.99
N ILE A 124 17.51 11.54 8.09
CA ILE A 124 17.03 10.45 8.92
C ILE A 124 16.73 9.28 7.98
N LEU A 125 17.43 8.17 8.20
CA LEU A 125 17.19 6.93 7.46
C LEU A 125 15.97 6.22 8.05
N PHE A 126 15.06 5.73 7.22
CA PHE A 126 14.02 4.80 7.61
C PHE A 126 14.31 3.43 7.00
N ILE A 127 14.24 2.38 7.81
CA ILE A 127 14.42 0.99 7.36
C ILE A 127 13.23 0.21 7.89
N ASP A 128 12.34 -0.17 6.98
CA ASP A 128 11.33 -1.17 7.29
C ASP A 128 11.99 -2.55 7.39
N GLU A 129 11.42 -3.42 8.22
CA GLU A 129 11.97 -4.73 8.53
C GLU A 129 13.46 -4.68 8.91
N VAL A 130 13.84 -3.76 9.81
CA VAL A 130 15.26 -3.50 10.19
C VAL A 130 16.02 -4.75 10.66
N HIS A 131 15.30 -5.77 11.14
CA HIS A 131 15.87 -7.06 11.50
C HIS A 131 16.53 -7.78 10.31
N THR A 132 16.11 -7.53 9.07
CA THR A 132 16.70 -8.11 7.85
C THR A 132 18.16 -7.71 7.67
N LEU A 133 18.57 -6.53 8.16
CA LEU A 133 19.95 -6.05 8.13
C LEU A 133 20.80 -6.55 9.31
N VAL A 134 20.16 -7.02 10.39
CA VAL A 134 20.81 -7.36 11.67
C VAL A 134 20.86 -8.86 11.92
N GLY A 135 19.83 -9.58 11.50
CA GLY A 135 19.57 -10.96 11.87
C GLY A 135 19.84 -12.00 10.79
N ALA A 136 20.23 -11.53 9.60
CA ALA A 136 20.36 -12.36 8.42
C ALA A 136 21.34 -13.54 8.64
N GLY A 137 22.48 -13.32 9.31
CA GLY A 137 23.65 -14.21 9.33
C GLY A 137 23.53 -15.64 9.91
N LYS A 138 22.33 -16.19 10.16
CA LYS A 138 22.16 -17.59 10.59
C LYS A 138 21.72 -18.56 9.49
N ALA A 139 21.34 -18.07 8.32
CA ALA A 139 21.13 -18.89 7.12
C ALA A 139 22.25 -18.61 6.10
N ASP A 140 22.58 -19.63 5.30
CA ASP A 140 23.81 -19.84 4.51
C ASP A 140 24.06 -18.86 3.33
N GLY A 141 23.72 -17.58 3.48
CA GLY A 141 23.85 -16.57 2.42
C GLY A 141 23.50 -15.14 2.83
N ALA A 142 23.36 -14.88 4.11
CA ALA A 142 22.69 -13.69 4.59
C ALA A 142 23.67 -12.60 5.05
N ILE A 143 23.35 -11.35 4.74
CA ILE A 143 24.28 -10.22 4.82
C ILE A 143 24.16 -9.55 6.21
N ASP A 144 25.25 -9.58 6.98
CA ASP A 144 25.34 -8.86 8.27
C ASP A 144 25.74 -7.40 8.05
N ALA A 145 24.76 -6.63 7.57
CA ALA A 145 24.87 -5.19 7.35
C ALA A 145 25.00 -4.40 8.66
N ALA A 146 24.67 -4.99 9.82
CA ALA A 146 24.75 -4.33 11.11
C ALA A 146 26.18 -3.86 11.44
N ASN A 147 27.20 -4.58 10.98
CA ASN A 147 28.60 -4.18 11.18
C ASN A 147 28.97 -2.87 10.46
N MET A 148 28.25 -2.53 9.38
CA MET A 148 28.43 -1.25 8.68
C MET A 148 27.68 -0.11 9.39
N LEU A 149 26.52 -0.39 9.98
CA LEU A 149 25.69 0.60 10.66
C LEU A 149 26.24 0.97 12.05
N LYS A 150 26.71 -0.02 12.82
CA LYS A 150 27.16 0.14 14.22
C LYS A 150 28.17 1.27 14.42
N PRO A 151 29.25 1.41 13.62
CA PRO A 151 30.22 2.48 13.79
C PRO A 151 29.63 3.88 13.58
N MET A 152 28.73 4.03 12.60
CA MET A 152 28.09 5.32 12.31
C MET A 152 27.12 5.73 13.41
N MET A 153 26.32 4.79 13.91
CA MET A 153 25.44 5.01 15.06
C MET A 153 26.23 5.34 16.33
N ALA A 154 27.36 4.68 16.56
CA ALA A 154 28.22 4.95 17.71
C ALA A 154 28.83 6.35 17.67
N ARG A 155 29.16 6.85 16.47
CA ARG A 155 29.68 8.21 16.25
C ARG A 155 28.58 9.29 16.15
N GLY A 156 27.31 8.90 16.21
CA GLY A 156 26.18 9.84 16.05
C GLY A 156 26.05 10.43 14.64
N LYS A 157 26.69 9.82 13.63
CA LYS A 157 26.65 10.27 12.24
C LYS A 157 25.45 9.72 11.46
N LEU A 158 24.74 8.75 12.02
CA LEU A 158 23.54 8.14 11.45
C LEU A 158 22.38 8.33 12.43
N HIS A 159 21.29 8.92 11.94
CA HIS A 159 19.98 8.88 12.59
C HIS A 159 19.10 7.90 11.82
N LEU A 160 18.45 7.00 12.55
CA LEU A 160 17.69 5.89 11.99
C LEU A 160 16.34 5.77 12.70
N ILE A 161 15.28 5.57 11.93
CA ILE A 161 14.01 4.99 12.37
C ILE A 161 13.97 3.56 11.82
N GLY A 162 13.88 2.57 12.69
CA GLY A 162 13.65 1.18 12.29
C GLY A 162 12.19 0.78 12.47
N ALA A 163 11.69 -0.19 11.70
CA ALA A 163 10.43 -0.87 11.98
C ALA A 163 10.63 -2.40 11.94
N THR A 164 9.95 -3.13 12.83
CA THR A 164 10.03 -4.60 12.93
C THR A 164 8.91 -5.15 13.81
N THR A 165 8.71 -6.47 13.84
CA THR A 165 7.82 -7.13 14.80
C THR A 165 8.49 -7.32 16.16
N LEU A 166 7.70 -7.58 17.20
CA LEU A 166 8.21 -7.81 18.55
C LEU A 166 9.13 -9.04 18.61
N ASN A 167 8.77 -10.11 17.89
CA ASN A 167 9.51 -11.36 17.89
C ASN A 167 10.88 -11.18 17.24
N GLU A 168 10.95 -10.51 16.09
CA GLU A 168 12.21 -10.19 15.41
C GLU A 168 13.10 -9.26 16.24
N TYR A 169 12.50 -8.24 16.87
CA TYR A 169 13.25 -7.33 17.75
C TYR A 169 13.93 -8.10 18.88
N ARG A 170 13.19 -8.96 19.58
CA ARG A 170 13.73 -9.83 20.65
C ARG A 170 14.79 -10.79 20.16
N GLN A 171 14.61 -11.33 18.96
CA GLN A 171 15.50 -12.35 18.41
C GLN A 171 16.82 -11.78 17.90
N TYR A 172 16.78 -10.62 17.25
CA TYR A 172 17.90 -10.10 16.46
C TYR A 172 18.46 -8.78 16.98
N VAL A 173 17.64 -7.91 17.56
CA VAL A 173 18.07 -6.56 17.97
C VAL A 173 18.41 -6.50 19.47
N GLU A 174 17.53 -7.02 20.31
CA GLU A 174 17.67 -6.95 21.78
C GLU A 174 18.87 -7.75 22.30
N LYS A 175 19.25 -8.83 21.60
CA LYS A 175 20.41 -9.65 21.97
C LYS A 175 21.75 -9.01 21.59
N ASP A 176 21.75 -7.97 20.75
CA ASP A 176 22.96 -7.26 20.34
C ASP A 176 23.20 -6.03 21.22
N SER A 177 24.14 -6.14 22.16
CA SER A 177 24.48 -5.06 23.10
C SER A 177 24.91 -3.73 22.44
N ALA A 178 25.45 -3.76 21.21
CA ALA A 178 25.83 -2.55 20.51
C ALA A 178 24.61 -1.82 19.95
N LEU A 179 23.63 -2.56 19.43
CA LEU A 179 22.38 -2.03 18.90
C LEU A 179 21.43 -1.58 20.02
N GLU A 180 21.30 -2.36 21.09
CA GLU A 180 20.46 -2.06 22.26
C GLU A 180 20.82 -0.71 22.94
N ARG A 181 22.09 -0.31 22.84
CA ARG A 181 22.59 0.96 23.38
C ARG A 181 22.31 2.17 22.48
N ARG A 182 21.85 1.96 21.24
CA ARG A 182 21.61 2.99 20.22
C ARG A 182 20.16 3.09 19.79
N LEU A 183 19.43 1.98 19.89
CA LEU A 183 18.03 1.88 19.53
C LEU A 183 17.14 2.06 20.77
N GLN A 184 15.97 2.63 20.55
CA GLN A 184 14.95 2.81 21.57
C GLN A 184 13.62 2.25 21.05
N PRO A 185 13.04 1.24 21.70
CA PRO A 185 11.75 0.71 21.30
C PRO A 185 10.64 1.75 21.47
N VAL A 186 9.75 1.79 20.48
CA VAL A 186 8.50 2.55 20.42
C VAL A 186 7.42 1.56 19.99
N TYR A 187 6.55 1.17 20.92
CA TYR A 187 5.49 0.19 20.65
C TYR A 187 4.36 0.82 19.86
N VAL A 188 3.89 0.12 18.83
CA VAL A 188 2.79 0.51 17.96
C VAL A 188 1.74 -0.59 18.03
N GLY A 189 0.65 -0.30 18.72
CA GLY A 189 -0.47 -1.22 18.86
C GLY A 189 -1.43 -1.14 17.67
N GLU A 190 -2.23 -2.19 17.52
CA GLU A 190 -3.45 -2.16 16.70
C GLU A 190 -4.37 -1.02 17.20
N PRO A 191 -4.92 -0.18 16.31
CA PRO A 191 -5.91 0.82 16.70
C PRO A 191 -7.21 0.15 17.13
N ASP A 192 -7.99 0.83 17.96
CA ASP A 192 -9.31 0.33 18.32
C ASP A 192 -10.32 0.52 17.16
N PHE A 193 -11.57 0.10 17.40
CA PHE A 193 -12.62 0.17 16.40
C PHE A 193 -12.91 1.61 15.95
N ASP A 194 -13.01 2.55 16.90
CA ASP A 194 -13.37 3.94 16.61
C ASP A 194 -12.22 4.65 15.87
N ASP A 195 -10.99 4.41 16.29
CA ASP A 195 -9.78 4.88 15.62
C ASP A 195 -9.68 4.32 14.19
N THR A 196 -9.99 3.02 14.01
CA THR A 196 -9.99 2.41 12.67
C THR A 196 -11.02 3.04 11.76
N VAL A 197 -12.24 3.29 12.25
CA VAL A 197 -13.28 3.97 11.47
C VAL A 197 -12.84 5.39 11.10
N ALA A 198 -12.20 6.12 12.02
CA ALA A 198 -11.65 7.44 11.75
C ALA A 198 -10.54 7.40 10.66
N ILE A 199 -9.64 6.41 10.72
CA ILE A 199 -8.61 6.18 9.70
C ILE A 199 -9.25 5.93 8.33
N LEU A 200 -10.22 5.02 8.24
CA LEU A 200 -10.91 4.70 6.98
C LEU A 200 -11.66 5.90 6.40
N ARG A 201 -12.31 6.71 7.25
CA ARG A 201 -12.95 7.97 6.83
C ARG A 201 -11.95 8.96 6.25
N GLY A 202 -10.76 9.06 6.85
CA GLY A 202 -9.70 9.93 6.33
C GLY A 202 -9.10 9.44 5.02
N LEU A 203 -9.15 8.13 4.74
CA LEU A 203 -8.70 7.54 3.47
C LEU A 203 -9.81 7.49 2.41
N GLN A 204 -11.08 7.69 2.80
CA GLN A 204 -12.25 7.52 1.96
C GLN A 204 -12.12 8.23 0.60
N GLU A 205 -11.83 9.53 0.61
CA GLU A 205 -11.76 10.35 -0.60
C GLU A 205 -10.73 9.81 -1.60
N LYS A 206 -9.58 9.33 -1.12
CA LYS A 206 -8.53 8.78 -2.00
C LYS A 206 -9.00 7.50 -2.70
N TYR A 207 -9.66 6.59 -1.97
CA TYR A 207 -10.21 5.37 -2.56
C TYR A 207 -11.38 5.65 -3.49
N GLU A 208 -12.25 6.62 -3.16
CA GLU A 208 -13.32 7.06 -4.04
C GLU A 208 -12.79 7.57 -5.38
N VAL A 209 -11.78 8.45 -5.34
CA VAL A 209 -11.14 8.99 -6.55
C VAL A 209 -10.43 7.90 -7.34
N HIS A 210 -9.65 7.04 -6.68
CA HIS A 210 -8.91 5.96 -7.34
C HIS A 210 -9.83 4.97 -8.07
N HIS A 211 -10.94 4.59 -7.43
CA HIS A 211 -11.87 3.61 -7.99
C HIS A 211 -13.01 4.22 -8.80
N GLY A 212 -13.24 5.54 -8.71
CA GLY A 212 -14.35 6.21 -9.39
C GLY A 212 -15.71 5.79 -8.83
N VAL A 213 -15.78 5.51 -7.51
CA VAL A 213 -16.99 5.07 -6.82
C VAL A 213 -17.23 5.88 -5.55
N LYS A 214 -18.44 5.82 -5.00
CA LYS A 214 -18.76 6.42 -3.70
C LYS A 214 -18.81 5.36 -2.61
N ILE A 215 -18.19 5.65 -1.48
CA ILE A 215 -18.14 4.78 -0.31
C ILE A 215 -19.11 5.36 0.72
N LEU A 216 -20.03 4.54 1.20
CA LEU A 216 -20.96 4.95 2.26
C LEU A 216 -20.31 4.82 3.63
N ASP A 217 -20.66 5.69 4.58
CA ASP A 217 -20.15 5.61 5.95
C ASP A 217 -20.53 4.27 6.63
N ASP A 218 -21.74 3.76 6.35
CA ASP A 218 -22.17 2.44 6.81
C ASP A 218 -21.27 1.32 6.27
N ALA A 219 -20.71 1.46 5.05
CA ALA A 219 -19.79 0.50 4.49
C ALA A 219 -18.42 0.55 5.19
N ILE A 220 -17.96 1.74 5.58
CA ILE A 220 -16.74 1.91 6.39
C ILE A 220 -16.88 1.22 7.75
N ILE A 221 -17.98 1.49 8.45
CA ILE A 221 -18.31 0.89 9.74
C ILE A 221 -18.41 -0.64 9.61
N ALA A 222 -19.05 -1.13 8.55
CA ALA A 222 -19.17 -2.56 8.28
C ALA A 222 -17.81 -3.20 7.99
N ALA A 223 -16.95 -2.58 7.19
CA ALA A 223 -15.61 -3.09 6.87
C ALA A 223 -14.76 -3.21 8.14
N ALA A 224 -14.72 -2.19 8.99
CA ALA A 224 -14.01 -2.25 10.27
C ALA A 224 -14.56 -3.38 11.17
N ARG A 225 -15.88 -3.47 11.33
CA ARG A 225 -16.51 -4.46 12.22
C ARG A 225 -16.35 -5.91 11.72
N LEU A 226 -16.54 -6.13 10.42
CA LEU A 226 -16.51 -7.47 9.83
C LEU A 226 -15.07 -7.97 9.67
N SER A 227 -14.13 -7.12 9.28
CA SER A 227 -12.71 -7.51 9.24
C SER A 227 -12.22 -7.87 10.63
N ASP A 228 -12.55 -7.09 11.65
CA ASP A 228 -12.16 -7.38 13.02
C ASP A 228 -12.69 -8.73 13.51
N ARG A 229 -13.98 -9.01 13.23
CA ARG A 229 -14.63 -10.23 13.69
C ARG A 229 -14.19 -11.50 12.95
N TYR A 230 -13.95 -11.42 11.64
CA TYR A 230 -13.80 -12.62 10.79
C TYR A 230 -12.38 -12.82 10.24
N ILE A 231 -11.54 -11.78 10.22
CA ILE A 231 -10.15 -11.86 9.76
C ILE A 231 -9.24 -11.74 10.99
N THR A 232 -9.05 -12.84 11.70
CA THR A 232 -8.35 -12.89 12.98
C THR A 232 -6.82 -12.99 12.87
N GLU A 233 -6.31 -13.39 11.70
CA GLU A 233 -4.86 -13.55 11.44
C GLU A 233 -4.16 -12.24 11.02
N ARG A 234 -4.92 -11.15 10.87
CA ARG A 234 -4.43 -9.81 10.49
C ARG A 234 -4.89 -8.77 11.50
N PHE A 235 -4.21 -7.64 11.51
CA PHE A 235 -4.44 -6.53 12.42
C PHE A 235 -5.07 -5.34 11.69
N LEU A 236 -5.89 -4.57 12.42
CA LEU A 236 -6.35 -3.26 11.99
C LEU A 236 -5.17 -2.25 11.94
N PRO A 237 -5.25 -1.21 11.11
CA PRO A 237 -6.35 -0.92 10.18
C PRO A 237 -6.24 -1.67 8.84
N ASP A 238 -5.10 -2.33 8.56
CA ASP A 238 -4.77 -2.95 7.27
C ASP A 238 -5.87 -3.88 6.72
N LYS A 239 -6.36 -4.83 7.52
CA LYS A 239 -7.43 -5.74 7.07
C LYS A 239 -8.74 -5.04 6.70
N ALA A 240 -9.04 -3.88 7.29
CA ALA A 240 -10.25 -3.13 6.99
C ALA A 240 -10.07 -2.28 5.73
N VAL A 241 -8.87 -1.69 5.55
CA VAL A 241 -8.49 -0.96 4.34
C VAL A 241 -8.56 -1.89 3.13
N ASP A 242 -8.00 -3.09 3.25
CA ASP A 242 -8.02 -4.13 2.20
C ASP A 242 -9.47 -4.52 1.80
N LEU A 243 -10.38 -4.67 2.77
CA LEU A 243 -11.79 -4.95 2.46
C LEU A 243 -12.48 -3.81 1.70
N ILE A 244 -12.17 -2.55 2.03
CA ILE A 244 -12.70 -1.40 1.31
C ILE A 244 -12.15 -1.37 -0.12
N ASP A 245 -10.85 -1.61 -0.29
CA ASP A 245 -10.20 -1.63 -1.60
C ASP A 245 -10.77 -2.75 -2.49
N GLU A 246 -10.90 -3.96 -1.97
CA GLU A 246 -11.48 -5.11 -2.69
C GLU A 246 -12.94 -4.84 -3.08
N ALA A 247 -13.76 -4.30 -2.16
CA ALA A 247 -15.16 -4.00 -2.44
C ALA A 247 -15.34 -2.90 -3.49
N THR A 248 -14.51 -1.85 -3.44
CA THR A 248 -14.56 -0.73 -4.38
C THR A 248 -14.03 -1.12 -5.76
N SER A 249 -12.97 -1.91 -5.82
CA SER A 249 -12.47 -2.54 -7.05
C SER A 249 -13.53 -3.44 -7.71
N ALA A 250 -14.19 -4.30 -6.92
CA ALA A 250 -15.26 -5.16 -7.42
C ALA A 250 -16.45 -4.36 -7.98
N LEU A 251 -16.82 -3.25 -7.33
CA LEU A 251 -17.88 -2.36 -7.82
C LEU A 251 -17.47 -1.67 -9.12
N LYS A 252 -16.24 -1.14 -9.21
CA LYS A 252 -15.71 -0.54 -10.44
C LYS A 252 -15.77 -1.51 -11.62
N MET A 253 -15.33 -2.77 -11.41
CA MET A 253 -15.41 -3.81 -12.43
C MET A 253 -16.85 -4.07 -12.89
N GLN A 254 -17.83 -4.03 -11.98
CA GLN A 254 -19.25 -4.21 -12.32
C GLN A 254 -19.83 -3.03 -13.11
N LEU A 255 -19.36 -1.80 -12.85
CA LEU A 255 -19.76 -0.61 -13.57
C LEU A 255 -19.19 -0.58 -15.01
N ASP A 256 -17.93 -0.98 -15.17
CA ASP A 256 -17.27 -1.02 -16.47
C ASP A 256 -17.75 -2.19 -17.34
N SER A 257 -18.15 -3.29 -16.71
CA SER A 257 -18.59 -4.50 -17.39
C SER A 257 -20.08 -4.49 -17.73
N LYS A 258 -20.46 -5.24 -18.76
CA LYS A 258 -21.87 -5.55 -19.00
C LYS A 258 -22.42 -6.31 -17.78
N PRO A 259 -23.62 -5.98 -17.27
CA PRO A 259 -24.21 -6.67 -16.13
C PRO A 259 -24.24 -8.19 -16.35
N ILE A 260 -23.96 -8.97 -15.31
CA ILE A 260 -23.94 -10.45 -15.38
C ILE A 260 -25.26 -10.99 -15.97
N GLU A 261 -26.38 -10.36 -15.62
CA GLU A 261 -27.69 -10.71 -16.17
C GLU A 261 -27.76 -10.48 -17.68
N LEU A 262 -27.21 -9.38 -18.17
CA LEU A 262 -27.17 -9.04 -19.59
C LEU A 262 -26.24 -9.99 -20.37
N ASP A 263 -25.08 -10.36 -19.80
CA ASP A 263 -24.20 -11.38 -20.38
C ASP A 263 -24.90 -12.75 -20.44
N ARG A 264 -25.62 -13.16 -19.39
CA ARG A 264 -26.41 -14.40 -19.38
C ARG A 264 -27.49 -14.42 -20.46
N LEU A 265 -28.24 -13.31 -20.61
CA LEU A 265 -29.27 -13.19 -21.65
C LEU A 265 -28.66 -13.26 -23.05
N ASN A 266 -27.54 -12.57 -23.29
CA ASN A 266 -26.83 -12.59 -24.56
C ASN A 266 -26.31 -13.99 -24.93
N ARG A 267 -25.72 -14.71 -23.97
CA ARG A 267 -25.30 -16.11 -24.18
C ARG A 267 -26.48 -17.01 -24.54
N LYS A 268 -27.64 -16.83 -23.89
CA LYS A 268 -28.85 -17.62 -24.19
C LYS A 268 -29.40 -17.32 -25.57
N ILE A 269 -29.45 -16.04 -25.97
CA ILE A 269 -29.82 -15.62 -27.33
C ILE A 269 -28.89 -16.25 -28.35
N MET A 270 -27.58 -16.23 -28.11
CA MET A 270 -26.58 -16.81 -29.02
C MET A 270 -26.77 -18.34 -29.17
N GLN A 271 -27.03 -19.06 -28.07
CA GLN A 271 -27.34 -20.50 -28.12
C GLN A 271 -28.57 -20.79 -28.98
N LEU A 272 -29.66 -20.04 -28.79
CA LEU A 272 -30.90 -20.18 -29.56
C LEU A 272 -30.69 -19.86 -31.05
N GLN A 273 -29.86 -18.86 -31.38
CA GLN A 273 -29.52 -18.52 -32.77
C GLN A 273 -28.70 -19.62 -33.46
N ILE A 274 -27.78 -20.26 -32.72
CA ILE A 274 -27.02 -21.41 -33.22
C ILE A 274 -27.97 -22.58 -33.50
N GLU A 275 -28.88 -22.88 -32.56
CA GLU A 275 -29.90 -23.93 -32.73
C GLU A 275 -30.80 -23.64 -33.94
N HIS A 276 -31.29 -22.40 -34.09
CA HIS A 276 -32.09 -21.98 -35.25
C HIS A 276 -31.35 -22.18 -36.58
N THR A 277 -30.06 -21.81 -36.60
CA THR A 277 -29.21 -21.94 -37.79
C THR A 277 -28.95 -23.39 -38.14
N ALA A 278 -28.72 -24.27 -37.15
CA ALA A 278 -28.57 -25.70 -37.36
C ALA A 278 -29.84 -26.33 -37.96
N LEU A 279 -31.02 -25.88 -37.51
CA LEU A 279 -32.29 -26.37 -38.01
C LEU A 279 -32.65 -25.83 -39.41
N LYS A 280 -31.99 -24.77 -39.95
CA LYS A 280 -32.38 -24.10 -41.21
C LYS A 280 -32.67 -25.04 -42.37
N LYS A 281 -31.83 -26.06 -42.57
CA LYS A 281 -31.95 -27.02 -43.68
C LYS A 281 -32.94 -28.17 -43.43
N ASP A 282 -33.37 -28.36 -42.20
CA ASP A 282 -34.36 -29.38 -41.84
C ASP A 282 -35.79 -28.92 -42.18
N LYS A 283 -36.48 -29.73 -42.99
CA LYS A 283 -37.85 -29.49 -43.48
C LYS A 283 -38.92 -30.27 -42.71
N SER A 284 -38.54 -31.06 -41.71
CA SER A 284 -39.47 -31.83 -40.89
C SER A 284 -40.47 -30.93 -40.16
N VAL A 285 -41.65 -31.48 -39.85
CA VAL A 285 -42.72 -30.76 -39.14
C VAL A 285 -42.26 -30.35 -37.74
N SER A 286 -41.52 -31.23 -37.06
CA SER A 286 -40.91 -30.95 -35.74
C SER A 286 -39.89 -29.81 -35.81
N ALA A 287 -39.00 -29.79 -36.81
CA ALA A 287 -38.03 -28.70 -36.98
C ALA A 287 -38.70 -27.35 -37.28
N LYS A 288 -39.80 -27.33 -38.04
CA LYS A 288 -40.60 -26.11 -38.26
C LYS A 288 -41.23 -25.61 -36.97
N ALA A 289 -41.82 -26.49 -36.17
CA ALA A 289 -42.41 -26.12 -34.88
C ALA A 289 -41.36 -25.56 -33.91
N ARG A 290 -40.20 -26.23 -33.79
CA ARG A 290 -39.10 -25.79 -32.92
C ARG A 290 -38.48 -24.46 -33.35
N LYS A 291 -38.32 -24.22 -34.66
CA LYS A 291 -37.87 -22.89 -35.18
C LYS A 291 -38.79 -21.77 -34.73
N LEU A 292 -40.11 -21.98 -34.80
CA LEU A 292 -41.11 -20.98 -34.43
C LEU A 292 -41.08 -20.69 -32.92
N GLU A 293 -40.86 -21.72 -32.11
CA GLU A 293 -40.66 -21.60 -30.66
C GLU A 293 -39.38 -20.82 -30.32
N ILE A 294 -38.26 -21.18 -30.95
CA ILE A 294 -36.97 -20.47 -30.81
C ILE A 294 -37.10 -19.00 -31.20
N GLU A 295 -37.81 -18.69 -32.29
CA GLU A 295 -38.04 -17.30 -32.72
C GLU A 295 -38.84 -16.50 -31.68
N ARG A 296 -39.87 -17.11 -31.08
CA ARG A 296 -40.65 -16.49 -29.99
C ARG A 296 -39.80 -16.26 -28.75
N GLU A 297 -39.05 -17.28 -28.30
CA GLU A 297 -38.16 -17.16 -27.14
C GLU A 297 -37.08 -16.08 -27.38
N THR A 298 -36.45 -16.11 -28.55
CA THR A 298 -35.40 -15.15 -28.92
C THR A 298 -35.95 -13.72 -28.97
N SER A 299 -37.16 -13.52 -29.50
CA SER A 299 -37.83 -12.21 -29.52
C SER A 299 -38.09 -11.67 -28.11
N GLY A 300 -38.60 -12.53 -27.22
CA GLY A 300 -38.82 -12.18 -25.81
C GLY A 300 -37.52 -11.85 -25.08
N LEU A 301 -36.46 -12.64 -25.29
CA LEU A 301 -35.16 -12.36 -24.68
C LEU A 301 -34.52 -11.09 -25.23
N LYS A 302 -34.59 -10.83 -26.56
CA LYS A 302 -34.07 -9.60 -27.16
C LYS A 302 -34.74 -8.35 -26.61
N THR A 303 -36.04 -8.40 -26.36
CA THR A 303 -36.79 -7.28 -25.76
C THR A 303 -36.27 -6.99 -24.36
N LYS A 304 -36.16 -8.02 -23.51
CA LYS A 304 -35.60 -7.89 -22.15
C LYS A 304 -34.15 -7.41 -22.14
N THR A 305 -33.32 -7.93 -23.04
CA THR A 305 -31.93 -7.49 -23.19
C THR A 305 -31.88 -6.01 -23.56
N GLY A 306 -32.69 -5.56 -24.53
CA GLY A 306 -32.72 -4.16 -24.95
C GLY A 306 -33.15 -3.21 -23.82
N GLU A 307 -34.13 -3.59 -23.00
CA GLU A 307 -34.54 -2.83 -21.82
C GLU A 307 -33.41 -2.70 -20.79
N LEU A 308 -32.75 -3.82 -20.47
CA LEU A 308 -31.61 -3.84 -19.55
C LEU A 308 -30.40 -3.07 -20.10
N GLU A 309 -30.11 -3.17 -21.39
CA GLU A 309 -28.99 -2.48 -22.04
C GLU A 309 -29.22 -0.96 -22.05
N ALA A 310 -30.44 -0.51 -22.35
CA ALA A 310 -30.80 0.90 -22.30
C ALA A 310 -30.73 1.46 -20.86
N LYS A 311 -31.17 0.68 -19.86
CA LYS A 311 -31.06 1.06 -18.45
C LYS A 311 -29.59 1.18 -18.02
N TRP A 312 -28.78 0.17 -18.33
CA TRP A 312 -27.35 0.15 -18.02
C TRP A 312 -26.60 1.30 -18.68
N GLN A 313 -26.84 1.56 -19.97
CA GLN A 313 -26.20 2.67 -20.68
C GLN A 313 -26.56 4.02 -20.04
N LYS A 314 -27.83 4.21 -19.66
CA LYS A 314 -28.28 5.43 -18.98
C LYS A 314 -27.61 5.61 -17.62
N GLU A 315 -27.48 4.54 -16.83
CA GLU A 315 -26.80 4.58 -15.53
C GLU A 315 -25.31 4.87 -15.70
N LYS A 316 -24.66 4.24 -16.68
CA LYS A 316 -23.26 4.49 -17.02
C LYS A 316 -23.01 5.94 -17.44
N ASP A 317 -23.83 6.49 -18.33
CA ASP A 317 -23.72 7.88 -18.78
C ASP A 317 -23.89 8.90 -17.62
N ILE A 318 -24.67 8.56 -16.58
CA ILE A 318 -24.82 9.40 -15.38
C ILE A 318 -23.54 9.36 -14.53
N ILE A 319 -22.97 8.17 -14.33
CA ILE A 319 -21.75 7.97 -13.55
C ILE A 319 -20.56 8.65 -14.23
N ASP A 320 -20.42 8.48 -15.55
CA ASP A 320 -19.34 9.10 -16.33
C ASP A 320 -19.40 10.64 -16.23
N LYS A 321 -20.60 11.23 -16.22
CA LYS A 321 -20.79 12.67 -16.00
C LYS A 321 -20.39 13.11 -14.60
N LEU A 322 -20.82 12.37 -13.57
CA LEU A 322 -20.47 12.66 -12.19
C LEU A 322 -18.95 12.57 -11.95
N ASN A 323 -18.29 11.60 -12.57
CA ASN A 323 -16.83 11.46 -12.47
C ASN A 323 -16.11 12.61 -13.18
N ALA A 324 -16.57 13.03 -14.36
CA ALA A 324 -16.00 14.17 -15.08
C ALA A 324 -16.19 15.53 -14.37
N GLU A 325 -17.19 15.66 -13.49
CA GLU A 325 -17.41 16.86 -12.67
C GLU A 325 -16.52 16.89 -11.40
N ASN A 326 -15.96 15.76 -10.99
CA ASN A 326 -15.14 15.61 -9.78
C ASN A 326 -13.62 15.55 -10.08
N GLU A 327 -13.21 15.49 -11.35
CA GLU A 327 -11.82 15.69 -11.82
C GLU A 327 -11.46 17.18 -11.94
#